data_AF-K9YDA6-F1
#
_entry.id   AF-K9YDA6-F1
#
_cell.length_a   1.000
_cell.length_b   1.000
_cell.length_c   1.000
_cell.angle_alpha   90.00
_cell.angle_beta   90.00
_cell.angle_gamma   90.00
#
_symmetry.space_group_name_H-M   'P 1'
#
loop_
_entity.id
_entity.type
_entity.pdbx_description
1 polymer ?
#
loop_
_entity_poly.entity_id
_entity_poly.type
_entity_poly.pdbx_seq_one_letter_code
_entity_poly.pdbx_strand_id
1 'polypeptide(L)'
;MRVRVGVISFLLGLISGLMINLFFHGMTSSPPEKHFNALAPLEIRNEQEWRNFRHQLAIAQGMGIDAIVTDIWCGKVEAQGDQQFNWSYYDRLIQEIQAANLYWIPIFSLLRSTPPQQ
;
A
#
# COMPACT_ATOMS: atom_id res chain seq x y z
N MET A 1 -47.47 -38.95 24.35
CA MET A 1 -46.39 -38.06 24.85
C MET A 1 -45.01 -38.33 24.24
N ARG A 2 -44.66 -39.59 23.90
CA ARG A 2 -43.34 -39.96 23.33
C ARG A 2 -43.02 -39.40 21.94
N VAL A 3 -44.00 -39.23 21.05
CA VAL A 3 -43.79 -38.73 19.68
C VAL A 3 -43.43 -37.24 19.64
N ARG A 4 -44.00 -36.43 20.56
CA ARG A 4 -43.79 -34.98 20.61
C ARG A 4 -42.37 -34.59 21.05
N VAL A 5 -41.73 -35.39 21.88
CA VAL A 5 -40.34 -35.17 22.34
C VAL A 5 -39.33 -35.49 21.24
N GLY A 6 -39.56 -36.57 20.46
CA GLY A 6 -38.68 -36.94 19.35
C GLY A 6 -38.59 -35.89 18.23
N VAL A 7 -39.71 -35.21 17.93
CA VAL A 7 -39.74 -34.14 16.91
C VAL A 7 -38.98 -32.90 17.36
N ILE A 8 -39.08 -32.53 18.64
CA ILE A 8 -38.36 -31.37 19.21
C ILE A 8 -36.85 -31.64 19.25
N SER A 9 -36.43 -32.85 19.64
CA SER A 9 -35.01 -33.24 19.60
C SER A 9 -34.44 -33.25 18.17
N PHE A 10 -35.22 -33.67 17.18
CA PHE A 10 -34.79 -33.66 15.78
C PHE A 10 -34.66 -32.23 15.22
N LEU A 11 -35.61 -31.34 15.53
CA LEU A 11 -35.56 -29.92 15.11
C LEU A 11 -34.41 -29.16 15.78
N LEU A 12 -34.15 -29.40 17.07
CA LEU A 12 -32.99 -28.84 17.78
C LEU A 12 -31.66 -29.34 17.19
N GLY A 13 -31.60 -30.61 16.78
CA GLY A 13 -30.44 -31.17 16.07
C GLY A 13 -30.17 -30.50 14.73
N LEU A 14 -31.22 -30.23 13.94
CA LEU A 14 -31.10 -29.53 12.66
C LEU A 14 -30.67 -28.07 12.84
N ILE A 15 -31.24 -27.36 13.82
CA ILE A 15 -30.86 -25.97 14.12
C ILE A 15 -29.41 -25.92 14.64
N SER A 16 -29.02 -26.85 15.51
CA SER A 16 -27.64 -26.97 16.00
C SER A 16 -26.65 -27.25 14.86
N GLY A 17 -26.96 -28.20 13.97
CA GLY A 17 -26.11 -28.50 12.81
C GLY A 17 -25.97 -27.33 11.84
N LEU A 18 -27.06 -26.57 11.60
CA LEU A 18 -27.03 -25.38 10.76
C LEU A 18 -26.18 -24.26 11.40
N MET A 19 -26.34 -24.04 12.70
CA MET A 19 -25.56 -23.03 13.43
C MET A 19 -24.08 -23.39 13.44
N ILE A 20 -23.73 -24.65 13.68
CA ILE A 20 -22.35 -25.14 13.66
C ILE A 20 -21.71 -24.87 12.28
N ASN A 21 -22.41 -25.15 11.18
CA ASN A 21 -21.90 -24.87 9.84
C ASN A 21 -21.65 -23.37 9.62
N LEU A 22 -22.56 -22.50 10.08
CA LEU A 22 -22.41 -21.05 9.95
C LEU A 22 -21.25 -20.49 10.80
N PHE A 23 -20.99 -21.06 11.98
CA PHE A 23 -19.83 -20.71 12.81
C PHE A 23 -18.50 -21.10 12.16
N PHE A 24 -18.43 -22.23 11.46
CA PHE A 24 -17.19 -22.69 10.81
C PHE A 24 -16.90 -22.02 9.46
N HIS A 25 -17.90 -21.50 8.74
CA HIS A 25 -17.68 -20.76 7.49
C HIS A 25 -16.99 -19.39 7.70
N GLY A 26 -17.03 -18.83 8.91
CA GLY A 26 -16.39 -17.54 9.23
C GLY A 26 -14.89 -17.60 9.55
N MET A 27 -14.30 -18.80 9.61
CA MET A 27 -12.89 -19.00 10.01
C MET A 27 -11.92 -19.23 8.84
N THR A 28 -12.34 -19.00 7.59
CA THR A 28 -11.38 -18.93 6.50
C THR A 28 -10.76 -17.54 6.48
N SER A 29 -9.50 -17.42 6.90
CA SER A 29 -8.75 -16.20 6.60
C SER A 29 -8.67 -16.04 5.09
N SER A 30 -9.02 -14.86 4.57
CA SER A 30 -8.67 -14.54 3.19
C SER A 30 -7.14 -14.65 3.07
N PRO A 31 -6.61 -15.20 1.96
CA PRO A 31 -5.18 -15.18 1.74
C PRO A 31 -4.67 -13.73 1.85
N PRO A 32 -3.45 -13.51 2.37
CA PRO A 32 -2.90 -12.16 2.48
C PRO A 32 -2.94 -11.47 1.12
N GLU A 33 -3.45 -10.25 1.11
CA GLU A 33 -3.53 -9.43 -0.10
C GLU A 33 -2.12 -9.19 -0.65
N LYS A 34 -1.95 -9.35 -1.97
CA LYS A 34 -0.67 -9.18 -2.64
C LYS A 34 -0.59 -7.77 -3.19
N HIS A 35 0.43 -7.03 -2.79
CA HIS A 35 0.72 -5.70 -3.32
C HIS A 35 1.89 -5.73 -4.31
N PHE A 36 1.79 -4.90 -5.34
CA PHE A 36 2.80 -4.65 -6.36
C PHE A 36 3.24 -3.19 -6.28
N ASN A 37 4.51 -2.97 -5.96
CA ASN A 37 5.08 -1.64 -5.79
C ASN A 37 6.12 -1.36 -6.88
N ALA A 38 6.27 -0.10 -7.26
CA ALA A 38 7.29 0.34 -8.21
C ALA A 38 8.25 1.34 -7.57
N LEU A 39 9.51 1.34 -8.01
CA LEU A 39 10.50 2.33 -7.58
C LEU A 39 10.32 3.62 -8.38
N ALA A 40 10.40 4.75 -7.70
CA ALA A 40 10.49 6.06 -8.35
C ALA A 40 11.83 6.22 -9.09
N PRO A 41 11.92 7.18 -10.04
CA PRO A 41 13.20 7.63 -10.55
C PRO A 41 14.12 8.11 -9.41
N LEU A 42 15.42 7.92 -9.56
CA LEU A 42 16.40 8.35 -8.55
C LEU A 42 16.37 9.86 -8.30
N GLU A 43 16.13 10.63 -9.36
CA GLU A 43 15.95 12.07 -9.31
C GLU A 43 15.14 12.59 -10.50
N ILE A 44 14.33 13.62 -10.25
CA ILE A 44 13.59 14.38 -11.28
C ILE A 44 14.11 15.82 -11.26
N ARG A 45 14.69 16.28 -12.37
CA ARG A 45 15.52 17.49 -12.43
C ARG A 45 14.87 18.67 -13.12
N ASN A 46 13.89 18.43 -13.98
CA ASN A 46 13.27 19.48 -14.79
C ASN A 46 11.78 19.20 -15.03
N GLU A 47 11.05 20.22 -15.51
CA GLU A 47 9.61 20.14 -15.74
C GLU A 47 9.19 19.10 -16.79
N GLN A 48 10.07 18.78 -17.75
CA GLN A 48 9.77 17.72 -18.71
C GLN A 48 9.81 16.34 -18.03
N GLU A 49 10.79 16.09 -17.17
CA GLU A 49 10.85 14.86 -16.39
C GLU A 49 9.68 14.77 -15.41
N TRP A 50 9.25 15.88 -14.80
CA TRP A 50 8.03 15.91 -13.98
C TRP A 50 6.77 15.56 -14.78
N ARG A 51 6.63 16.07 -16.01
CA ARG A 51 5.55 15.67 -16.92
C ARG A 51 5.60 14.18 -17.23
N ASN A 52 6.79 13.66 -17.52
CA ASN A 52 6.98 12.24 -17.81
C ASN A 52 6.63 11.37 -16.59
N PHE A 53 7.04 11.79 -15.39
CA PHE A 53 6.75 11.10 -14.14
C PHE A 53 5.23 11.00 -13.91
N ARG A 54 4.48 12.10 -14.05
CA ARG A 54 3.01 12.07 -13.96
C ARG A 54 2.37 11.08 -14.94
N HIS A 55 2.86 11.05 -16.18
CA HIS A 55 2.38 10.09 -17.18
C HIS A 55 2.68 8.64 -16.77
N GLN A 56 3.88 8.39 -16.24
CA GLN A 56 4.28 7.07 -15.74
C GLN A 56 3.45 6.63 -14.53
N LEU A 57 3.09 7.56 -13.62
CA LEU A 57 2.21 7.26 -12.49
C LEU A 57 0.81 6.83 -12.95
N ALA A 58 0.25 7.51 -13.95
CA ALA A 58 -1.03 7.12 -14.52
C ALA A 58 -0.98 5.72 -15.16
N ILE A 59 0.12 5.38 -15.85
CA ILE A 59 0.34 4.02 -16.38
C ILE A 59 0.45 3.01 -15.22
N ALA A 60 1.25 3.30 -14.20
CA ALA A 60 1.46 2.42 -13.05
C ALA A 60 0.13 2.09 -12.36
N GLN A 61 -0.71 3.11 -12.12
CA GLN A 61 -2.05 2.93 -11.57
C GLN A 61 -2.90 2.02 -12.47
N GLY A 62 -2.89 2.24 -13.80
CA GLY A 62 -3.62 1.40 -14.75
C GLY A 62 -3.12 -0.05 -14.83
N MET A 63 -1.87 -0.31 -14.42
CA MET A 63 -1.29 -1.64 -14.32
C MET A 63 -1.58 -2.35 -13.00
N GLY A 64 -2.27 -1.70 -12.06
CA GLY A 64 -2.54 -2.25 -10.73
C GLY A 64 -1.34 -2.17 -9.78
N ILE A 65 -0.44 -1.20 -9.96
CA ILE A 65 0.56 -0.86 -8.94
C ILE A 65 -0.16 -0.20 -7.76
N ASP A 66 0.19 -0.63 -6.54
CA ASP A 66 -0.36 -0.10 -5.30
C ASP A 66 0.39 1.15 -4.83
N ALA A 67 1.73 1.10 -4.87
CA ALA A 67 2.57 2.11 -4.27
C ALA A 67 3.83 2.44 -5.05
N ILE A 68 4.30 3.67 -4.85
CA ILE A 68 5.59 4.15 -5.34
C ILE A 68 6.57 4.26 -4.18
N VAL A 69 7.68 3.56 -4.31
CA VAL A 69 8.76 3.51 -3.33
C VAL A 69 9.82 4.56 -3.70
N THR A 70 10.26 5.37 -2.75
CA THR A 70 11.21 6.46 -3.02
C THR A 70 12.31 6.56 -1.97
N ASP A 71 13.55 6.71 -2.43
CA ASP A 71 14.68 7.04 -1.57
C ASP A 71 14.65 8.51 -1.10
N ILE A 72 14.67 8.69 0.22
CA ILE A 72 14.92 9.96 0.89
C ILE A 72 16.41 10.05 1.19
N TRP A 73 17.11 10.92 0.44
CA TRP A 73 18.55 11.11 0.56
C TRP A 73 18.84 12.19 1.61
N CYS A 74 19.52 11.82 2.70
CA CYS A 74 19.83 12.76 3.78
C CYS A 74 20.60 13.99 3.25
N GLY A 75 21.63 13.78 2.44
CA GLY A 75 22.42 14.90 1.90
C GLY A 75 21.70 15.75 0.85
N LYS A 76 20.49 15.38 0.40
CA LYS A 76 19.60 16.27 -0.38
C LYS A 76 18.71 17.09 0.54
N VAL A 77 18.15 16.44 1.57
CA VAL A 77 17.28 17.09 2.55
C VAL A 77 18.08 18.08 3.39
N GLU A 78 19.25 17.70 3.88
CA GLU A 78 20.07 18.48 4.83
C GLU A 78 21.33 19.08 4.16
N ALA A 79 21.26 19.35 2.86
CA ALA A 79 22.40 19.80 2.06
C ALA A 79 23.02 21.13 2.55
N GLN A 80 22.21 21.98 3.21
CA GLN A 80 22.61 23.33 3.60
C GLN A 80 23.36 23.41 4.93
N GLY A 81 23.37 22.31 5.69
CA GLY A 81 24.04 22.22 6.98
C GLY A 81 23.16 21.57 8.03
N ASP A 82 23.76 21.30 9.19
CA ASP A 82 23.11 20.65 10.34
C ASP A 82 21.78 21.32 10.70
N GLN A 83 20.74 20.50 10.82
CA GLN A 83 19.36 20.89 11.14
C GLN A 83 18.71 21.87 10.14
N GLN A 84 19.27 22.03 8.94
CA GLN A 84 18.72 22.86 7.86
C GLN A 84 18.09 21.98 6.78
N PHE A 85 16.84 21.59 7.00
CA PHE A 85 16.12 20.67 6.13
C PHE A 85 15.34 21.38 5.02
N ASN A 86 15.48 20.88 3.79
CA ASN A 86 14.70 21.26 2.62
C ASN A 86 13.95 20.04 2.08
N TRP A 87 12.64 20.02 2.32
CA TRP A 87 11.75 18.93 1.92
C TRP A 87 11.01 19.18 0.59
N SER A 88 11.17 20.36 -0.01
CA SER A 88 10.33 20.83 -1.12
C SER A 88 10.30 19.89 -2.34
N TYR A 89 11.41 19.22 -2.65
CA TYR A 89 11.47 18.19 -3.68
C TYR A 89 10.56 17.00 -3.36
N TYR A 90 10.62 16.51 -2.12
CA TYR A 90 9.85 15.37 -1.67
C TYR A 90 8.38 15.71 -1.48
N ASP A 91 8.06 16.92 -1.00
CA ASP A 91 6.67 17.42 -0.92
C ASP A 91 6.00 17.37 -2.30
N ARG A 92 6.69 17.88 -3.33
CA ARG A 92 6.21 17.82 -4.71
C ARG A 92 6.07 16.37 -5.20
N LEU A 93 7.07 15.52 -4.95
CA LEU A 93 7.03 14.12 -5.37
C LEU A 93 5.84 13.37 -4.77
N ILE A 94 5.60 13.55 -3.47
CA ILE A 94 4.48 12.93 -2.75
C ILE A 94 3.15 13.44 -3.28
N GLN A 95 3.04 14.75 -3.54
CA GLN A 95 1.84 15.35 -4.11
C GLN A 95 1.47 14.72 -5.45
N GLU A 96 2.45 14.49 -6.34
CA GLU A 96 2.22 13.88 -7.64
C GLU A 96 1.80 12.40 -7.51
N ILE A 97 2.43 11.65 -6.60
CA ILE A 97 2.07 10.24 -6.32
C ILE A 97 0.62 10.15 -5.80
N GLN A 98 0.26 10.99 -4.83
CA GLN A 98 -1.08 11.03 -4.25
C GLN A 98 -2.13 11.48 -5.28
N ALA A 99 -1.81 12.45 -6.13
CA ALA A 99 -2.69 12.89 -7.21
C ALA A 99 -2.97 11.77 -8.22
N ALA A 100 -2.07 10.80 -8.37
CA ALA A 100 -2.26 9.61 -9.19
C ALA A 100 -3.00 8.46 -8.47
N ASN A 101 -3.48 8.68 -7.24
CA ASN A 101 -4.15 7.68 -6.41
C ASN A 101 -3.29 6.43 -6.13
N LEU A 102 -1.99 6.66 -5.90
CA LEU A 102 -1.02 5.63 -5.51
C LEU A 102 -0.54 5.90 -4.07
N TYR A 103 -0.22 4.84 -3.33
CA TYR A 103 0.42 4.97 -2.02
C TYR A 103 1.89 5.39 -2.17
N TRP A 104 2.44 5.99 -1.13
CA TRP A 104 3.86 6.35 -1.06
C TRP A 104 4.57 5.55 0.03
N ILE A 105 5.73 4.98 -0.31
CA ILE A 105 6.58 4.23 0.62
C ILE A 105 7.97 4.90 0.67
N PRO A 106 8.32 5.59 1.76
CA PRO A 106 9.65 6.16 1.92
C PRO A 106 10.70 5.11 2.31
N ILE A 107 11.89 5.22 1.73
CA ILE A 107 13.12 4.58 2.21
C ILE A 107 14.07 5.67 2.68
N PHE A 108 14.42 5.69 3.96
CA PHE A 108 15.39 6.65 4.49
C PHE A 108 16.82 6.18 4.22
N SER A 109 17.46 6.77 3.22
CA SER A 109 18.82 6.47 2.80
C SER A 109 19.82 7.35 3.56
N LEU A 110 20.05 7.00 4.83
CA LEU A 110 20.87 7.77 5.79
C LEU A 110 22.38 7.71 5.53
N LEU A 111 22.87 6.67 4.85
CA LEU A 111 24.29 6.45 4.57
C LEU A 111 24.77 7.11 3.26
N ARG A 112 23.88 7.75 2.50
CA ARG A 112 24.21 8.32 1.19
C ARG A 112 23.81 9.79 1.10
N SER A 113 24.75 10.62 0.68
CA SER A 113 24.56 12.08 0.55
C SER A 113 23.82 12.49 -0.71
N THR A 114 23.93 11.76 -1.83
CA THR A 114 23.29 12.13 -3.11
C THR A 114 22.81 10.90 -3.91
N PRO A 115 21.81 11.07 -4.80
CA PRO A 115 21.48 10.03 -5.78
C PRO A 115 22.70 9.70 -6.65
N PRO A 116 22.91 8.44 -7.05
CA PRO A 116 23.99 8.10 -7.98
C PRO A 116 23.74 8.80 -9.32
N GLN A 117 24.80 9.32 -9.94
CA GLN A 117 24.71 9.90 -11.28
C GLN A 117 24.48 8.76 -12.29
N GLN A 118 23.37 8.85 -13.02
CA GLN A 118 23.06 8.01 -14.18
C GLN A 118 23.49 8.70 -15.47
#